data_AF-A0A4D6GIK5-F1
#
_entry.id   AF-A0A4D6GIK5-F1
#
_cell.length_a   1.000
_cell.length_b   1.000
_cell.length_c   1.000
_cell.angle_alpha   90.00
_cell.angle_beta   90.00
_cell.angle_gamma   90.00
#
_symmetry.space_group_name_H-M   'P 1'
#
loop_
_entity.id
_entity.type
_entity.pdbx_description
1 polymer ?
#
loop_
_entity_poly.entity_id
_entity_poly.type
_entity_poly.pdbx_seq_one_letter_code
_entity_poly.pdbx_strand_id
1 'polypeptide(L)'
;MHVHKPVKSGFAPHASYANGLDFPTRPEHMQIESVGNLTIEKTEEWYRRVVDAVDTGFVLNQEHERKEMSHENGINVLGHMIHGGQHISPNPRYYGHLQRAGHVLLAKITDPKNKFEQPASVVEHYETSARDPAIYSFYKVIDHIFLRYKNTLPPYTRNQLYHSGVEVEAVKVIGETHASTANVLITHMEHVDIDVSDAVVMTPQQANIDVKARIQRLTHEPFKYVITVNSREQKKAVVRVFLAPKYNWLGEKLTVDERRWMAVEMDKFVTELNQGQTVIKRASHESSITVTGTQTYKQMMLDVATAMKGEHQMYTNKIVHKQCGYPQHLLLPKGKPQGMVFKLYVVVSEYNPVQESSTHESEYYGYCGHAGVKYPDTKPMGYPFDRRIVDEDQFFTKNIHGIDVVVKHVRHVALQSAA
;
A
#
# COMPACT_ATOMS: atom_id res chain seq x y z
N MET A 1 18.11 -1.19 7.57
CA MET A 1 19.23 -1.95 6.99
C MET A 1 20.44 -1.04 6.88
N HIS A 2 21.67 -1.57 6.91
CA HIS A 2 22.90 -0.79 6.71
C HIS A 2 23.88 -1.64 5.90
N VAL A 3 24.48 -1.11 4.84
CA VAL A 3 25.27 -1.90 3.87
C VAL A 3 26.52 -2.53 4.50
N HIS A 4 27.15 -1.85 5.46
CA HIS A 4 28.30 -2.38 6.22
C HIS A 4 27.95 -3.28 7.42
N LYS A 5 26.67 -3.60 7.64
CA LYS A 5 26.25 -4.49 8.73
C LYS A 5 25.60 -5.76 8.16
N PRO A 6 25.77 -6.91 8.82
CA PRO A 6 25.11 -8.13 8.39
C PRO A 6 23.59 -7.99 8.35
N VAL A 7 22.97 -8.54 7.31
CA VAL A 7 21.51 -8.68 7.23
C VAL A 7 21.09 -9.77 8.21
N LYS A 8 20.41 -9.38 9.29
CA LYS A 8 20.10 -10.28 10.40
C LYS A 8 19.16 -11.43 10.01
N SER A 9 18.02 -11.11 9.38
CA SER A 9 17.03 -12.11 8.98
C SER A 9 17.59 -13.02 7.90
N GLY A 10 17.34 -14.32 7.93
CA GLY A 10 17.52 -15.23 6.79
C GLY A 10 16.19 -15.42 6.05
N PHE A 11 16.22 -16.09 4.90
CA PHE A 11 15.01 -16.51 4.19
C PHE A 11 15.26 -17.72 3.28
N ALA A 12 14.46 -18.77 3.43
CA ALA A 12 14.42 -19.93 2.55
C ALA A 12 13.09 -19.90 1.77
N PRO A 13 13.10 -19.61 0.46
CA PRO A 13 11.86 -19.42 -0.31
C PRO A 13 10.97 -20.66 -0.42
N HIS A 14 11.55 -21.86 -0.40
CA HIS A 14 10.87 -23.13 -0.70
C HIS A 14 10.01 -23.05 -1.98
N ALA A 15 10.57 -22.42 -3.01
CA ALA A 15 9.96 -22.23 -4.31
C ALA A 15 11.00 -22.50 -5.40
N SER A 16 10.51 -22.89 -6.57
CA SER A 16 11.33 -23.23 -7.72
C SER A 16 10.81 -22.51 -8.97
N TYR A 17 11.72 -22.24 -9.89
CA TYR A 17 11.41 -21.76 -11.23
C TYR A 17 10.81 -22.88 -12.08
N ALA A 18 10.13 -22.50 -13.17
CA ALA A 18 9.58 -23.44 -14.13
C ALA A 18 10.65 -24.32 -14.81
N ASN A 19 11.90 -23.86 -14.87
CA ASN A 19 13.03 -24.65 -15.39
C ASN A 19 13.61 -25.64 -14.37
N GLY A 20 13.01 -25.78 -13.19
CA GLY A 20 13.43 -26.70 -12.13
C GLY A 20 14.53 -26.19 -11.21
N LEU A 21 15.05 -24.98 -11.42
CA LEU A 21 16.02 -24.37 -10.50
C LEU A 21 15.31 -23.80 -9.28
N ASP A 22 15.85 -24.06 -8.09
CA ASP A 22 15.33 -23.48 -6.85
C ASP A 22 15.71 -22.01 -6.72
N PHE A 23 14.83 -21.22 -6.11
CA PHE A 23 15.22 -19.89 -5.66
C PHE A 23 16.32 -20.01 -4.59
N PRO A 24 17.38 -19.19 -4.65
CA PRO A 24 18.46 -19.24 -3.68
C PRO A 24 17.96 -18.93 -2.26
N THR A 25 18.45 -19.71 -1.30
CA THR A 25 18.22 -19.47 0.13
C THR A 25 19.27 -18.51 0.67
N ARG A 26 18.85 -17.55 1.50
CA ARG A 26 19.73 -16.57 2.13
C ARG A 26 19.89 -16.90 3.62
N PRO A 27 21.08 -17.34 4.08
CA PRO A 27 21.33 -17.56 5.50
C PRO A 27 21.18 -16.28 6.34
N GLU A 28 21.01 -16.46 7.64
CA GLU A 28 21.05 -15.38 8.61
C GLU A 28 22.44 -14.74 8.66
N HIS A 29 22.50 -13.46 9.05
CA HIS A 29 23.74 -12.73 9.28
C HIS A 29 24.72 -12.67 8.10
N MET A 30 24.21 -12.72 6.87
CA MET A 30 25.03 -12.54 5.67
C MET A 30 25.45 -11.07 5.49
N GLN A 31 26.68 -10.86 5.04
CA GLN A 31 27.23 -9.54 4.74
C GLN A 31 26.92 -9.16 3.28
N ILE A 32 26.52 -7.91 3.03
CA ILE A 32 26.36 -7.41 1.67
C ILE A 32 27.74 -7.16 1.08
N GLU A 33 27.94 -7.60 -0.17
CA GLU A 33 29.17 -7.42 -0.94
C GLU A 33 28.88 -6.67 -2.26
N SER A 34 29.93 -6.09 -2.85
CA SER A 34 29.87 -5.45 -4.17
C SER A 34 29.56 -6.46 -5.29
N VAL A 35 28.72 -6.06 -6.25
CA VAL A 35 28.24 -6.93 -7.35
C VAL A 35 28.63 -6.30 -8.69
N GLY A 36 29.61 -6.88 -9.39
CA GLY A 36 30.13 -6.33 -10.64
C GLY A 36 30.57 -4.87 -10.51
N ASN A 37 29.99 -3.98 -11.33
CA ASN A 37 30.25 -2.53 -11.30
C ASN A 37 29.42 -1.75 -10.26
N LEU A 38 28.56 -2.42 -9.51
CA LEU A 38 27.80 -1.85 -8.41
C LEU A 38 28.55 -2.11 -7.11
N THR A 39 29.36 -1.14 -6.69
CA THR A 39 30.09 -1.24 -5.43
C THR A 39 29.28 -0.67 -4.26
N ILE A 40 29.64 -1.08 -3.05
CA ILE A 40 29.05 -0.56 -1.82
C ILE A 40 29.28 0.96 -1.74
N GLU A 41 30.50 1.41 -2.03
CA GLU A 41 30.90 2.82 -1.97
C GLU A 41 30.06 3.67 -2.93
N LYS A 42 29.84 3.18 -4.16
CA LYS A 42 28.99 3.85 -5.15
C LYS A 42 27.55 3.98 -4.68
N THR A 43 27.03 2.96 -4.01
CA THR A 43 25.67 2.97 -3.45
C THR A 43 25.56 3.95 -2.28
N GLU A 44 26.60 4.04 -1.44
CA GLU A 44 26.67 5.02 -0.35
C GLU A 44 26.80 6.46 -0.86
N GLU A 45 27.58 6.69 -1.91
CA GLU A 45 27.66 8.00 -2.56
C GLU A 45 26.30 8.46 -3.08
N TRP A 46 25.56 7.58 -3.75
CA TRP A 46 24.21 7.87 -4.21
C TRP A 46 23.28 8.16 -3.02
N TYR A 47 23.33 7.33 -1.96
CA TYR A 47 22.50 7.53 -0.77
C TYR A 47 22.77 8.90 -0.15
N ARG A 48 24.05 9.24 0.04
CA ARG A 48 24.48 10.52 0.59
C ARG A 48 23.99 11.68 -0.26
N ARG A 49 24.17 11.64 -1.59
CA ARG A 49 23.72 12.73 -2.49
C ARG A 49 22.20 12.92 -2.47
N VAL A 50 21.44 11.84 -2.39
CA VAL A 50 19.96 11.92 -2.27
C VAL A 50 19.58 12.55 -0.93
N VAL A 51 20.21 12.14 0.17
CA VAL A 51 19.96 12.71 1.50
C VAL A 51 20.39 14.17 1.57
N ASP A 52 21.54 14.53 1.01
CA ASP A 52 22.03 15.90 0.93
C ASP A 52 21.02 16.79 0.17
N ALA A 53 20.48 16.32 -0.96
CA ALA A 53 19.46 17.07 -1.73
C ALA A 53 18.16 17.29 -0.93
N VAL A 54 17.76 16.31 -0.10
CA VAL A 54 16.62 16.44 0.81
C VAL A 54 16.89 17.50 1.87
N ASP A 55 18.08 17.51 2.46
CA ASP A 55 18.45 18.43 3.54
C ASP A 55 18.66 19.86 3.04
N THR A 56 19.20 20.03 1.82
CA THR A 56 19.39 21.35 1.22
C THR A 56 18.11 21.91 0.59
N GLY A 57 17.11 21.08 0.34
CA GLY A 57 15.83 21.48 -0.26
C GLY A 57 15.90 21.72 -1.77
N PHE A 58 16.98 21.32 -2.45
CA PHE A 58 17.09 21.42 -3.91
C PHE A 58 17.82 20.22 -4.51
N VAL A 59 17.53 19.96 -5.78
CA VAL A 59 18.22 18.96 -6.60
C VAL A 59 19.09 19.64 -7.65
N LEU A 60 20.09 18.92 -8.12
CA LEU A 60 20.89 19.27 -9.30
C LEU A 60 20.30 18.58 -10.52
N ASN A 61 19.97 19.32 -11.58
CA ASN A 61 19.61 18.72 -12.86
C ASN A 61 20.85 18.23 -13.62
N GLN A 62 20.67 17.73 -14.86
CA GLN A 62 21.77 17.24 -15.70
C GLN A 62 22.77 18.35 -16.07
N GLU A 63 22.29 19.59 -16.14
CA GLU A 63 23.07 20.80 -16.38
C GLU A 63 23.78 21.34 -15.11
N HIS A 64 23.64 20.67 -13.96
CA HIS A 64 24.16 21.08 -12.64
C HIS A 64 23.54 22.37 -12.08
N GLU A 65 22.37 22.76 -12.57
CA GLU A 65 21.56 23.84 -12.04
C GLU A 65 20.76 23.35 -10.83
N ARG A 66 20.55 24.26 -9.86
CA ARG A 66 19.73 23.99 -8.68
C ARG A 66 18.26 24.14 -9.02
N LYS A 67 17.47 23.12 -8.69
CA LYS A 67 16.00 23.13 -8.79
C LYS A 67 15.41 22.85 -7.41
N GLU A 68 14.65 23.79 -6.88
CA GLU A 68 14.03 23.67 -5.56
C GLU A 68 13.03 22.51 -5.53
N MET A 69 13.01 21.81 -4.40
CA MET A 69 12.03 20.78 -4.10
C MET A 69 10.87 21.43 -3.36
N SER A 70 9.83 21.80 -4.10
CA SER A 70 8.67 22.49 -3.52
C SER A 70 7.79 21.53 -2.72
N HIS A 71 6.95 22.09 -1.85
CA HIS A 71 5.97 21.32 -1.10
C HIS A 71 4.97 20.54 -1.99
N GLU A 72 4.78 20.94 -3.25
CA GLU A 72 3.87 20.29 -4.21
C GLU A 72 4.56 19.19 -5.01
N ASN A 73 5.78 19.44 -5.51
CA ASN A 73 6.45 18.55 -6.46
C ASN A 73 7.64 17.78 -5.86
N GLY A 74 8.18 18.20 -4.73
CA GLY A 74 9.47 17.71 -4.23
C GLY A 74 9.43 16.24 -3.85
N ILE A 75 8.30 15.73 -3.34
CA ILE A 75 8.14 14.29 -3.05
C ILE A 75 8.18 13.44 -4.33
N ASN A 76 7.63 13.95 -5.43
CA ASN A 76 7.62 13.27 -6.72
C ASN A 76 9.03 13.27 -7.34
N VAL A 77 9.73 14.41 -7.28
CA VAL A 77 11.13 14.53 -7.69
C VAL A 77 12.01 13.56 -6.89
N LEU A 78 11.81 13.47 -5.57
CA LEU A 78 12.52 12.52 -4.72
C LEU A 78 12.22 11.06 -5.11
N GLY A 79 10.96 10.74 -5.40
CA GLY A 79 10.57 9.41 -5.91
C GLY A 79 11.31 9.03 -7.19
N HIS A 80 11.33 9.94 -8.17
CA HIS A 80 12.07 9.74 -9.42
C HIS A 80 13.59 9.63 -9.21
N MET A 81 14.14 10.36 -8.24
CA MET A 81 15.56 10.33 -7.89
C MET A 81 15.96 8.98 -7.28
N ILE A 82 15.16 8.46 -6.33
CA ILE A 82 15.40 7.18 -5.65
C ILE A 82 15.21 5.99 -6.60
N HIS A 83 14.14 6.01 -7.39
CA HIS A 83 13.89 4.99 -8.41
C HIS A 83 14.98 5.03 -9.48
N GLY A 84 15.39 6.25 -9.85
CA GLY A 84 16.30 6.52 -10.95
C GLY A 84 15.64 6.32 -12.31
N GLY A 85 16.42 6.43 -13.38
CA GLY A 85 15.96 6.28 -14.76
C GLY A 85 16.38 7.45 -15.62
N GLN A 86 16.79 7.18 -16.86
CA GLN A 86 17.39 8.19 -17.73
C GLN A 86 16.45 9.37 -18.03
N HIS A 87 15.14 9.12 -18.06
CA HIS A 87 14.14 10.11 -18.46
C HIS A 87 13.36 10.73 -17.29
N ILE A 88 13.42 10.14 -16.09
CA ILE A 88 12.59 10.58 -14.95
C ILE A 88 13.41 11.20 -13.83
N SER A 89 14.63 10.70 -13.59
CA SER A 89 15.50 11.23 -12.54
C SER A 89 16.03 12.61 -12.93
N PRO A 90 16.09 13.58 -12.00
CA PRO A 90 16.61 14.91 -12.29
C PRO A 90 18.07 14.87 -12.77
N ASN A 91 18.87 13.93 -12.26
CA ASN A 91 20.23 13.69 -12.73
C ASN A 91 20.64 12.22 -12.43
N PRO A 92 20.36 11.28 -13.35
CA PRO A 92 20.57 9.85 -13.12
C PRO A 92 22.05 9.48 -12.93
N ARG A 93 22.98 10.22 -13.53
CA ARG A 93 24.42 10.00 -13.35
C ARG A 93 24.88 10.38 -11.94
N TYR A 94 24.31 11.45 -11.39
CA TYR A 94 24.69 11.97 -10.08
C TYR A 94 24.03 11.20 -8.94
N TYR A 95 22.71 10.99 -9.01
CA TYR A 95 21.91 10.33 -7.95
C TYR A 95 21.78 8.82 -8.09
N GLY A 96 22.04 8.26 -9.28
CA GLY A 96 22.02 6.83 -9.49
C GLY A 96 20.63 6.19 -9.46
N HIS A 97 20.59 4.96 -8.93
CA HIS A 97 19.40 4.10 -8.87
C HIS A 97 19.33 3.35 -7.54
N LEU A 98 19.03 4.07 -6.45
CA LEU A 98 19.07 3.51 -5.09
C LEU A 98 18.13 2.33 -4.89
N GLN A 99 16.91 2.41 -5.42
CA GLN A 99 15.95 1.31 -5.31
C GLN A 99 16.54 0.04 -5.95
N ARG A 100 16.96 0.13 -7.22
CA ARG A 100 17.53 -0.99 -7.96
C ARG A 100 18.80 -1.53 -7.30
N ALA A 101 19.68 -0.64 -6.82
CA ALA A 101 20.91 -1.05 -6.16
C ALA A 101 20.64 -1.94 -4.95
N GLY A 102 19.67 -1.56 -4.10
CA GLY A 102 19.30 -2.38 -2.93
C GLY A 102 18.75 -3.75 -3.31
N HIS A 103 17.90 -3.83 -4.33
CA HIS A 103 17.43 -5.12 -4.86
C HIS A 103 18.58 -5.99 -5.34
N VAL A 104 19.49 -5.47 -6.18
CA VAL A 104 20.61 -6.24 -6.74
C VAL A 104 21.58 -6.71 -5.65
N LEU A 105 21.93 -5.83 -4.70
CA LEU A 105 22.85 -6.15 -3.61
C LEU A 105 22.28 -7.22 -2.67
N LEU A 106 20.98 -7.15 -2.36
CA LEU A 106 20.31 -8.18 -1.56
C LEU A 106 20.14 -9.48 -2.34
N ALA A 107 19.82 -9.39 -3.62
CA ALA A 107 19.57 -10.54 -4.47
C ALA A 107 20.80 -11.43 -4.64
N LYS A 108 21.96 -10.80 -4.82
CA LYS A 108 23.22 -11.48 -5.11
C LYS A 108 24.07 -11.68 -3.86
N ILE A 109 23.51 -11.46 -2.66
CA ILE A 109 24.25 -11.58 -1.40
C ILE A 109 24.87 -12.97 -1.16
N THR A 110 24.30 -14.03 -1.73
CA THR A 110 24.80 -15.41 -1.63
C THR A 110 25.75 -15.80 -2.75
N ASP A 111 25.79 -15.04 -3.84
CA ASP A 111 26.71 -15.26 -4.96
C ASP A 111 27.07 -13.94 -5.68
N PRO A 112 27.76 -13.00 -4.99
CA PRO A 112 27.98 -11.64 -5.51
C PRO A 112 28.91 -11.61 -6.73
N LYS A 113 29.72 -12.66 -6.91
CA LYS A 113 30.67 -12.83 -8.01
C LYS A 113 30.15 -13.77 -9.10
N ASN A 114 28.90 -14.25 -8.97
CA ASN A 114 28.29 -15.21 -9.89
C ASN A 114 29.14 -16.47 -10.12
N LYS A 115 29.83 -16.96 -9.07
CA LYS A 115 30.72 -18.14 -9.12
C LYS A 115 29.92 -19.43 -9.16
N PHE A 116 28.73 -19.43 -8.55
CA PHE A 116 27.86 -20.59 -8.46
C PHE A 116 26.72 -20.55 -9.47
N GLU A 117 26.69 -19.51 -10.32
CA GLU A 117 25.67 -19.29 -11.36
C GLU A 117 24.25 -19.37 -10.77
N GLN A 118 24.07 -18.81 -9.56
CA GLN A 118 22.78 -18.87 -8.89
C GLN A 118 21.70 -18.18 -9.74
N PRO A 119 20.51 -18.80 -9.86
CA PRO A 119 19.38 -18.16 -10.51
C PRO A 119 18.96 -16.91 -9.73
N ALA A 120 18.06 -16.13 -10.32
CA ALA A 120 17.59 -14.93 -9.66
C ALA A 120 16.95 -15.25 -8.30
N SER A 121 17.15 -14.37 -7.33
CA SER A 121 16.54 -14.52 -6.01
C SER A 121 15.09 -14.02 -5.99
N VAL A 122 14.35 -14.33 -4.92
CA VAL A 122 12.97 -13.81 -4.76
C VAL A 122 12.90 -12.29 -4.74
N VAL A 123 13.97 -11.59 -4.33
CA VAL A 123 13.96 -10.13 -4.30
C VAL A 123 14.18 -9.50 -5.68
N GLU A 124 14.49 -10.27 -6.72
CA GLU A 124 14.64 -9.76 -8.09
C GLU A 124 13.31 -9.69 -8.86
N HIS A 125 12.23 -10.27 -8.32
CA HIS A 125 10.91 -10.32 -8.96
C HIS A 125 9.87 -9.61 -8.10
N TYR A 126 9.02 -8.78 -8.70
CA TYR A 126 7.98 -8.06 -7.95
C TYR A 126 6.99 -9.03 -7.29
N GLU A 127 6.71 -10.14 -7.95
CA GLU A 127 5.79 -11.20 -7.57
C GLU A 127 6.23 -11.97 -6.32
N THR A 128 7.55 -12.03 -6.05
CA THR A 128 8.11 -12.83 -4.95
C THR A 128 8.87 -12.01 -3.91
N SER A 129 9.24 -10.77 -4.22
CA SER A 129 10.06 -9.93 -3.33
C SER A 129 9.45 -9.70 -1.95
N ALA A 130 8.14 -9.51 -1.88
CA ALA A 130 7.40 -9.32 -0.63
C ALA A 130 7.47 -10.54 0.32
N ARG A 131 7.96 -11.70 -0.14
CA ARG A 131 8.14 -12.88 0.72
C ARG A 131 9.38 -12.80 1.59
N ASP A 132 10.44 -12.10 1.17
CA ASP A 132 11.70 -12.01 1.94
C ASP A 132 11.62 -10.90 3.01
N PRO A 133 11.78 -11.21 4.31
CA PRO A 133 11.81 -10.21 5.38
C PRO A 133 12.82 -9.07 5.18
N ALA A 134 13.94 -9.32 4.48
CA ALA A 134 14.94 -8.30 4.19
C ALA A 134 14.40 -7.16 3.31
N ILE A 135 13.41 -7.43 2.45
CA ILE A 135 12.86 -6.40 1.57
C ILE A 135 12.18 -5.29 2.39
N TYR A 136 11.49 -5.65 3.48
CA TYR A 136 10.85 -4.67 4.36
C TYR A 136 11.89 -3.84 5.10
N SER A 137 13.00 -4.47 5.51
CA SER A 137 14.12 -3.75 6.14
C SER A 137 14.83 -2.79 5.17
N PHE A 138 14.84 -3.11 3.88
CA PHE A 138 15.37 -2.26 2.81
C PHE A 138 14.41 -1.12 2.47
N TYR A 139 13.14 -1.40 2.19
CA TYR A 139 12.14 -0.37 1.94
C TYR A 139 11.95 0.54 3.15
N LYS A 140 12.22 0.09 4.38
CA LYS A 140 12.24 1.00 5.54
C LYS A 140 13.37 2.04 5.48
N VAL A 141 14.51 1.72 4.85
CA VAL A 141 15.56 2.71 4.59
C VAL A 141 15.08 3.75 3.57
N ILE A 142 14.44 3.29 2.49
CA ILE A 142 13.87 4.17 1.46
C ILE A 142 12.76 5.06 2.06
N ASP A 143 11.85 4.47 2.83
CA ASP A 143 10.79 5.15 3.57
C ASP A 143 11.35 6.22 4.52
N HIS A 144 12.47 5.97 5.18
CA HIS A 144 13.12 6.97 6.04
C HIS A 144 13.65 8.18 5.25
N ILE A 145 14.05 8.02 3.98
CA ILE A 145 14.44 9.16 3.13
C ILE A 145 13.20 10.01 2.83
N PHE A 146 12.07 9.37 2.48
CA PHE A 146 10.80 10.08 2.27
C PHE A 146 10.29 10.76 3.54
N LEU A 147 10.37 10.10 4.70
CA LEU A 147 10.03 10.67 6.00
C LEU A 147 10.92 11.87 6.32
N ARG A 148 12.23 11.79 6.05
CA ARG A 148 13.16 12.91 6.25
C ARG A 148 12.72 14.14 5.46
N TYR A 149 12.38 13.96 4.18
CA TYR A 149 11.83 15.03 3.35
C TYR A 149 10.48 15.54 3.89
N LYS A 150 9.54 14.66 4.22
CA LYS A 150 8.24 15.08 4.78
C LYS A 150 8.37 15.84 6.10
N ASN A 151 9.42 15.59 6.87
CA ASN A 151 9.71 16.30 8.11
C ASN A 151 10.31 17.69 7.90
N THR A 152 10.89 18.00 6.74
CA THR A 152 11.33 19.36 6.40
C THR A 152 10.16 20.29 6.08
N LEU A 153 9.02 19.73 5.67
CA LEU A 153 7.81 20.49 5.37
C LEU A 153 7.22 21.10 6.67
N PRO A 154 6.67 22.33 6.60
CA PRO A 154 5.97 22.91 7.73
C PRO A 154 4.73 22.06 8.07
N PRO A 155 4.42 21.88 9.37
CA PRO A 155 3.16 21.29 9.82
C PRO A 155 1.96 21.97 9.15
N TYR A 156 0.88 21.23 8.96
CA TYR A 156 -0.34 21.82 8.44
C TYR A 156 -0.87 22.89 9.38
N THR A 157 -1.24 24.04 8.82
CA THR A 157 -1.94 25.07 9.58
C THR A 157 -3.39 24.68 9.79
N ARG A 158 -4.04 25.25 10.81
CA ARG A 158 -5.47 25.03 11.06
C ARG A 158 -6.33 25.30 9.83
N ASN A 159 -6.00 26.31 9.01
CA ASN A 159 -6.75 26.64 7.79
C ASN A 159 -6.59 25.59 6.68
N GLN A 160 -5.47 24.87 6.66
CA GLN A 160 -5.26 23.78 5.70
C GLN A 160 -6.04 22.52 6.08
N LEU A 161 -6.28 22.31 7.38
CA LEU A 161 -7.00 21.15 7.94
C LEU A 161 -8.50 21.38 8.07
N TYR A 162 -8.89 22.60 8.46
CA TYR A 162 -10.26 22.96 8.80
C TYR A 162 -11.15 23.00 7.57
N HIS A 163 -12.25 22.23 7.62
CA HIS A 163 -13.31 22.32 6.62
C HIS A 163 -14.48 23.14 7.18
N SER A 164 -14.64 24.37 6.67
CA SER A 164 -15.64 25.31 7.17
C SER A 164 -17.05 24.72 7.16
N GLY A 165 -17.74 24.86 8.30
CA GLY A 165 -19.12 24.42 8.46
C GLY A 165 -19.34 22.90 8.47
N VAL A 166 -18.29 22.07 8.52
CA VAL A 166 -18.39 20.60 8.60
C VAL A 166 -17.86 20.10 9.94
N GLU A 167 -18.63 19.23 10.58
CA GLU A 167 -18.30 18.61 11.86
C GLU A 167 -18.59 17.11 11.81
N VAL A 168 -17.62 16.28 12.20
CA VAL A 168 -17.81 14.83 12.36
C VAL A 168 -18.25 14.59 13.79
N GLU A 169 -19.55 14.37 13.99
CA GLU A 169 -20.17 14.21 15.31
C GLU A 169 -19.91 12.83 15.90
N ALA A 170 -19.96 11.78 15.07
CA ALA A 170 -19.77 10.41 15.53
C ALA A 170 -19.21 9.51 14.44
N VAL A 171 -18.36 8.57 14.85
CA VAL A 171 -17.88 7.47 14.01
C VAL A 171 -18.12 6.16 14.75
N LYS A 172 -18.65 5.15 14.06
CA LYS A 172 -18.80 3.79 14.57
C LYS A 172 -18.44 2.81 13.47
N VAL A 173 -17.88 1.67 13.86
CA VAL A 173 -17.71 0.53 12.96
C VAL A 173 -18.58 -0.61 13.44
N ILE A 174 -19.34 -1.21 12.53
CA ILE A 174 -20.32 -2.24 12.86
C ILE A 174 -20.09 -3.43 11.92
N GLY A 175 -19.88 -4.62 12.48
CA GLY A 175 -19.81 -5.86 11.71
C GLY A 175 -21.18 -6.20 11.11
N GLU A 176 -21.21 -6.79 9.92
CA GLU A 176 -22.46 -7.15 9.24
C GLU A 176 -23.05 -8.49 9.72
N THR A 177 -22.32 -9.21 10.58
CA THR A 177 -22.78 -10.45 11.20
C THR A 177 -23.72 -10.17 12.38
N HIS A 178 -24.73 -11.03 12.59
CA HIS A 178 -25.86 -10.79 13.50
C HIS A 178 -25.51 -10.56 14.99
N ALA A 179 -24.28 -10.85 15.41
CA ALA A 179 -23.80 -10.70 16.79
C ALA A 179 -22.63 -9.70 16.92
N SER A 180 -22.54 -8.70 16.03
CA SER A 180 -21.41 -7.78 16.02
C SER A 180 -21.44 -6.78 17.19
N THR A 181 -20.33 -6.65 17.90
CA THR A 181 -20.12 -5.60 18.90
C THR A 181 -19.56 -4.36 18.20
N ALA A 182 -20.13 -3.19 18.47
CA ALA A 182 -19.66 -1.94 17.87
C ALA A 182 -18.17 -1.71 18.16
N ASN A 183 -17.43 -1.23 17.17
CA ASN A 183 -15.98 -0.97 17.19
C ASN A 183 -15.11 -2.21 17.44
N VAL A 184 -15.67 -3.42 17.29
CA VAL A 184 -14.91 -4.67 17.29
C VAL A 184 -14.93 -5.27 15.90
N LEU A 185 -13.74 -5.52 15.37
CA LEU A 185 -13.50 -6.09 14.05
C LEU A 185 -12.90 -7.47 14.19
N ILE A 186 -13.36 -8.42 13.37
CA ILE A 186 -12.97 -9.82 13.45
C ILE A 186 -12.13 -10.20 12.25
N THR A 187 -10.96 -10.78 12.49
CA THR A 187 -10.12 -11.43 11.47
C THR A 187 -10.00 -12.91 11.75
N HIS A 188 -9.79 -13.70 10.70
CA HIS A 188 -9.55 -15.13 10.82
C HIS A 188 -8.72 -15.64 9.64
N MET A 189 -8.32 -16.91 9.71
CA MET A 189 -7.69 -17.58 8.59
C MET A 189 -8.75 -18.36 7.81
N GLU A 190 -8.79 -18.21 6.49
CA GLU A 190 -9.66 -18.99 5.60
C GLU A 190 -8.81 -19.92 4.71
N HIS A 191 -9.41 -21.02 4.27
CA HIS A 191 -8.84 -21.87 3.24
C HIS A 191 -9.41 -21.47 1.89
N VAL A 192 -8.53 -21.30 0.90
CA VAL A 192 -8.93 -21.05 -0.48
C VAL A 192 -8.19 -21.97 -1.43
N ASP A 193 -8.89 -22.41 -2.46
CA ASP A 193 -8.32 -23.23 -3.52
C ASP A 193 -7.96 -22.32 -4.70
N ILE A 194 -6.69 -22.30 -5.08
CA ILE A 194 -6.16 -21.54 -6.22
C ILE A 194 -5.93 -22.51 -7.37
N ASP A 195 -6.42 -22.16 -8.55
CA ASP A 195 -6.14 -22.90 -9.78
C ASP A 195 -4.67 -22.76 -10.16
N VAL A 196 -3.97 -23.89 -10.27
CA VAL A 196 -2.55 -23.97 -10.65
C VAL A 196 -2.35 -24.89 -11.86
N SER A 197 -3.41 -25.12 -12.64
CA SER A 197 -3.37 -25.99 -13.82
C SER A 197 -2.31 -25.53 -14.82
N ASP A 198 -2.16 -24.21 -15.01
CA ASP A 198 -1.14 -23.62 -15.90
C ASP A 198 0.31 -23.81 -15.41
N ALA A 199 0.52 -24.19 -14.14
CA ALA A 199 1.84 -24.47 -13.59
C ALA A 199 2.28 -25.93 -13.81
N VAL A 200 1.37 -26.80 -14.28
CA VAL A 200 1.63 -28.24 -14.48
C VAL A 200 1.63 -28.55 -15.96
N VAL A 201 2.66 -29.26 -16.42
CA VAL A 201 2.69 -29.77 -17.81
C VAL A 201 1.73 -30.95 -17.92
N MET A 202 0.60 -30.75 -18.60
CA MET A 202 -0.43 -31.77 -18.83
C MET A 202 -0.32 -32.36 -20.24
N THR A 203 -0.53 -33.68 -20.37
CA THR A 203 -0.71 -34.30 -21.69
C THR A 203 -2.08 -33.93 -22.27
N PRO A 204 -2.33 -34.09 -23.60
CA PRO A 204 -3.64 -33.83 -24.19
C PRO A 204 -4.78 -34.62 -23.53
N GLN A 205 -4.51 -35.83 -23.04
CA GLN A 205 -5.48 -36.65 -22.32
C GLN A 205 -5.80 -36.10 -20.92
N GLN A 206 -4.90 -35.29 -20.35
CA GLN A 206 -5.02 -34.66 -19.04
C GLN A 206 -5.53 -33.21 -19.11
N ALA A 207 -5.78 -32.67 -20.30
CA ALA A 207 -6.15 -31.26 -20.50
C ALA A 207 -7.46 -30.83 -19.80
N ASN A 208 -8.29 -31.79 -19.35
CA ASN A 208 -9.53 -31.53 -18.63
C ASN A 208 -9.39 -31.68 -17.10
N ILE A 209 -8.19 -31.93 -16.58
CA ILE A 209 -7.95 -32.11 -15.14
C ILE A 209 -7.70 -30.76 -14.49
N ASP A 210 -8.55 -30.38 -13.54
CA ASP A 210 -8.35 -29.18 -12.73
C ASP A 210 -7.36 -29.47 -11.59
N VAL A 211 -6.21 -28.80 -11.59
CA VAL A 211 -5.23 -28.89 -10.50
C VAL A 211 -5.35 -27.64 -9.64
N LYS A 212 -5.59 -27.84 -8.34
CA LYS A 212 -5.76 -26.73 -7.38
C LYS A 212 -4.80 -26.88 -6.21
N ALA A 213 -4.23 -25.75 -5.78
CA ALA A 213 -3.48 -25.64 -4.55
C ALA A 213 -4.35 -25.03 -3.45
N ARG A 214 -4.52 -25.75 -2.35
CA ARG A 214 -5.21 -25.24 -1.16
C ARG A 214 -4.24 -24.45 -0.30
N ILE A 215 -4.53 -23.17 -0.07
CA ILE A 215 -3.73 -22.31 0.81
C ILE A 215 -4.58 -21.79 1.97
N GLN A 216 -3.90 -21.43 3.05
CA GLN A 216 -4.50 -20.71 4.16
C GLN A 216 -4.11 -19.23 4.07
N ARG A 217 -5.08 -18.31 4.08
CA ARG A 217 -4.83 -16.86 4.02
C ARG A 217 -5.61 -16.10 5.09
N LEU A 218 -5.11 -14.93 5.48
CA LEU A 218 -5.83 -14.02 6.37
C LEU A 218 -7.07 -13.46 5.66
N THR A 219 -8.16 -13.32 6.39
CA THR A 219 -9.36 -12.61 5.95
C THR A 219 -10.05 -11.92 7.13
N HIS A 220 -11.12 -11.19 6.87
CA HIS A 220 -11.91 -10.50 7.89
C HIS A 220 -13.41 -10.60 7.63
N GLU A 221 -14.21 -10.51 8.69
CA GLU A 221 -15.67 -10.39 8.54
C GLU A 221 -16.04 -9.06 7.88
N PRO A 222 -17.07 -9.01 7.02
CA PRO A 222 -17.58 -7.76 6.47
C PRO A 222 -18.03 -6.80 7.57
N PHE A 223 -17.74 -5.52 7.37
CA PHE A 223 -18.13 -4.45 8.29
C PHE A 223 -18.47 -3.18 7.52
N LYS A 224 -19.13 -2.24 8.19
CA LYS A 224 -19.40 -0.91 7.64
C LYS A 224 -19.01 0.19 8.59
N TYR A 225 -18.52 1.29 8.02
CA TYR A 225 -18.36 2.56 8.69
C TYR A 225 -19.73 3.25 8.77
N VAL A 226 -20.09 3.75 9.94
CA VAL A 226 -21.23 4.63 10.16
C VAL A 226 -20.68 5.96 10.68
N ILE A 227 -20.72 6.98 9.82
CA ILE A 227 -20.12 8.30 10.07
C ILE A 227 -21.26 9.32 10.07
N THR A 228 -21.45 9.99 11.19
CA THR A 228 -22.43 11.08 11.33
C THR A 228 -21.68 12.40 11.16
N VAL A 229 -22.05 13.14 10.12
CA VAL A 229 -21.44 14.42 9.75
C VAL A 229 -22.53 15.48 9.75
N ASN A 230 -22.26 16.63 10.36
CA ASN A 230 -23.14 17.79 10.32
C ASN A 230 -22.51 18.87 9.44
N SER A 231 -23.28 19.40 8.49
CA SER A 231 -22.84 20.44 7.56
C SER A 231 -23.76 21.65 7.60
N ARG A 232 -23.19 22.86 7.58
CA ARG A 232 -23.97 24.12 7.51
C ARG A 232 -24.67 24.33 6.17
N GLU A 233 -24.17 23.69 5.12
CA GLU A 233 -24.62 23.83 3.73
C GLU A 233 -24.55 22.48 3.01
N GLN A 234 -25.32 22.35 1.93
CA GLN A 234 -25.21 21.18 1.06
C GLN A 234 -23.96 21.29 0.19
N LYS A 235 -23.07 20.29 0.24
CA LYS A 235 -21.83 20.27 -0.55
C LYS A 235 -21.21 18.88 -0.68
N LYS A 236 -20.33 18.71 -1.67
CA LYS A 236 -19.49 17.51 -1.79
C LYS A 236 -18.29 17.58 -0.86
N ALA A 237 -17.93 16.45 -0.28
CA ALA A 237 -16.74 16.29 0.56
C ALA A 237 -16.04 14.96 0.26
N VAL A 238 -14.74 14.90 0.56
CA VAL A 238 -13.92 13.69 0.51
C VAL A 238 -13.78 13.15 1.92
N VAL A 239 -14.22 11.90 2.13
CA VAL A 239 -14.02 11.16 3.37
C VAL A 239 -12.77 10.31 3.23
N ARG A 240 -11.85 10.42 4.19
CA ARG A 240 -10.62 9.62 4.26
C ARG A 240 -10.62 8.84 5.57
N VAL A 241 -10.38 7.55 5.49
CA VAL A 241 -10.35 6.65 6.66
C VAL A 241 -8.96 6.08 6.81
N PHE A 242 -8.37 6.24 7.99
CA PHE A 242 -7.05 5.70 8.32
C PHE A 242 -7.10 4.81 9.56
N LEU A 243 -6.24 3.81 9.61
CA LEU A 243 -6.03 2.96 10.79
C LEU A 243 -4.58 3.05 11.24
N ALA A 244 -4.35 3.28 12.54
CA ALA A 244 -3.01 3.34 13.11
C ALA A 244 -2.92 2.54 14.42
N PRO A 245 -1.76 1.93 14.75
CA PRO A 245 -1.59 1.25 16.03
C PRO A 245 -1.68 2.25 17.19
N LYS A 246 -2.38 1.88 18.28
CA LYS A 246 -2.47 2.75 19.47
C LYS A 246 -1.21 2.64 20.35
N TYR A 247 -0.61 1.46 20.38
CA TYR A 247 0.54 1.12 21.22
C TYR A 247 1.69 0.58 20.38
N ASN A 248 2.92 0.79 20.84
CA ASN A 248 4.10 0.17 20.25
C ASN A 248 4.25 -1.31 20.69
N TRP A 249 5.35 -1.95 20.28
CA TRP A 249 5.61 -3.35 20.62
C TRP A 249 5.92 -3.59 22.12
N LEU A 250 6.37 -2.56 22.84
CA LEU A 250 6.57 -2.57 24.29
C LEU A 250 5.28 -2.33 25.10
N GLY A 251 4.17 -1.99 24.42
CA GLY A 251 2.89 -1.66 25.05
C GLY A 251 2.75 -0.20 25.45
N GLU A 252 3.68 0.67 25.06
CA GLU A 252 3.64 2.10 25.35
C GLU A 252 2.70 2.80 24.38
N LYS A 253 1.94 3.79 24.87
CA LYS A 253 1.02 4.57 24.05
C LYS A 253 1.83 5.50 23.14
N LEU A 254 1.60 5.38 21.84
CA LEU A 254 2.22 6.25 20.85
C LEU A 254 1.62 7.66 20.91
N THR A 255 2.41 8.69 20.61
CA THR A 255 1.92 10.05 20.33
C THR A 255 1.21 10.10 18.97
N VAL A 256 0.47 11.18 18.68
CA VAL A 256 -0.15 11.34 17.35
C VAL A 256 0.91 11.50 16.25
N ASP A 257 2.02 12.20 16.52
CA ASP A 257 3.12 12.36 15.56
C ASP A 257 3.84 11.04 15.26
N GLU A 258 4.02 10.16 16.26
CA GLU A 258 4.58 8.83 15.99
C GLU A 258 3.60 7.95 15.21
N ARG A 259 2.30 8.02 15.54
CA ARG A 259 1.27 7.23 14.85
C ARG A 259 1.08 7.62 13.40
N ARG A 260 1.25 8.89 13.04
CA ARG A 260 0.94 9.38 11.69
C ARG A 260 1.66 8.61 10.58
N TRP A 261 2.92 8.22 10.83
CA TRP A 261 3.74 7.48 9.85
C TRP A 261 3.48 5.97 9.86
N MET A 262 2.62 5.51 10.76
CA MET A 262 2.09 4.15 10.81
C MET A 262 0.60 4.11 10.43
N ALA A 263 0.00 5.24 10.06
CA ALA A 263 -1.37 5.31 9.62
C ALA A 263 -1.49 4.74 8.21
N VAL A 264 -2.25 3.66 8.07
CA VAL A 264 -2.56 3.04 6.77
C VAL A 264 -3.90 3.55 6.28
N GLU A 265 -3.97 3.90 5.00
CA GLU A 265 -5.22 4.33 4.36
C GLU A 265 -6.13 3.11 4.15
N MET A 266 -7.35 3.21 4.68
CA MET A 266 -8.36 2.15 4.67
C MET A 266 -9.41 2.37 3.59
N ASP A 267 -9.79 3.64 3.37
CA ASP A 267 -10.72 4.04 2.32
C ASP A 267 -10.62 5.56 2.05
N LYS A 268 -11.01 5.97 0.85
CA LYS A 268 -11.13 7.35 0.37
C LYS A 268 -12.27 7.44 -0.64
N PHE A 269 -13.26 8.27 -0.38
CA PHE A 269 -14.42 8.39 -1.28
C PHE A 269 -15.06 9.78 -1.22
N VAL A 270 -15.71 10.16 -2.32
CA VAL A 270 -16.52 11.39 -2.39
C VAL A 270 -17.93 11.09 -1.87
N THR A 271 -18.50 12.01 -1.12
CA THR A 271 -19.88 11.93 -0.64
C THR A 271 -20.56 13.30 -0.73
N GLU A 272 -21.88 13.29 -0.84
CA GLU A 272 -22.70 14.50 -0.77
C GLU A 272 -23.18 14.69 0.67
N LEU A 273 -22.84 15.83 1.26
CA LEU A 273 -23.31 16.25 2.57
C LEU A 273 -24.55 17.11 2.38
N ASN A 274 -25.63 16.77 3.08
CA ASN A 274 -26.82 17.60 3.17
C ASN A 274 -26.60 18.72 4.18
N GLN A 275 -27.36 19.81 4.06
CA GLN A 275 -27.47 20.79 5.13
C GLN A 275 -28.09 20.13 6.37
N GLY A 276 -27.45 20.29 7.53
CA GLY A 276 -27.76 19.58 8.75
C GLY A 276 -27.01 18.24 8.85
N GLN A 277 -27.65 17.25 9.47
CA GLN A 277 -27.04 15.96 9.75
C GLN A 277 -27.13 15.00 8.55
N THR A 278 -26.00 14.42 8.17
CA THR A 278 -25.86 13.36 7.16
C THR A 278 -25.25 12.12 7.81
N VAL A 279 -25.90 10.96 7.65
CA VAL A 279 -25.39 9.67 8.14
C VAL A 279 -24.86 8.87 6.96
N ILE A 280 -23.54 8.81 6.85
CA ILE A 280 -22.84 8.07 5.81
C ILE A 280 -22.65 6.63 6.27
N LYS A 281 -23.07 5.69 5.43
CA LYS A 281 -22.84 4.24 5.62
C LYS A 281 -21.97 3.76 4.47
N ARG A 282 -20.79 3.23 4.78
CA ARG A 282 -19.81 2.76 3.79
C ARG A 282 -19.35 1.34 4.14
N ALA A 283 -19.61 0.38 3.27
CA ALA A 283 -19.21 -1.00 3.50
C ALA A 283 -17.72 -1.22 3.19
N SER A 284 -17.09 -2.17 3.90
CA SER A 284 -15.66 -2.44 3.78
C SER A 284 -15.24 -2.93 2.39
N HIS A 285 -16.16 -3.54 1.64
CA HIS A 285 -15.93 -4.06 0.29
C HIS A 285 -16.05 -2.98 -0.80
N GLU A 286 -16.55 -1.79 -0.45
CA GLU A 286 -16.57 -0.63 -1.34
C GLU A 286 -15.27 0.18 -1.23
N SER A 287 -14.27 -0.29 -0.48
CA SER A 287 -13.04 0.46 -0.30
C SER A 287 -12.35 0.72 -1.63
N SER A 288 -12.02 1.99 -1.84
CA SER A 288 -11.20 2.47 -2.97
C SER A 288 -9.78 1.91 -2.98
N ILE A 289 -9.29 1.39 -1.86
CA ILE A 289 -7.92 0.91 -1.70
C ILE A 289 -7.79 -0.54 -2.15
N THR A 290 -8.87 -1.31 -2.01
CA THR A 290 -8.84 -2.75 -2.16
C THR A 290 -9.49 -3.25 -3.44
N VAL A 291 -9.04 -4.41 -3.88
CA VAL A 291 -9.65 -5.16 -4.97
C VAL A 291 -10.01 -6.57 -4.50
N THR A 292 -11.14 -7.06 -4.98
CA THR A 292 -11.50 -8.47 -4.88
C THR A 292 -10.74 -9.24 -5.96
N GLY A 293 -10.48 -10.53 -5.73
CA GLY A 293 -9.50 -11.32 -6.49
C GLY A 293 -9.63 -11.24 -8.02
N THR A 294 -8.53 -11.47 -8.71
CA THR A 294 -8.47 -11.47 -10.18
C THR A 294 -9.20 -12.67 -10.76
N GLN A 295 -9.89 -12.48 -11.90
CA GLN A 295 -10.43 -13.58 -12.70
C GLN A 295 -9.30 -14.56 -13.07
N THR A 296 -9.58 -15.86 -13.09
CA THR A 296 -8.60 -16.87 -13.51
C THR A 296 -8.47 -16.89 -15.04
N TYR A 297 -7.35 -17.38 -15.57
CA TYR A 297 -7.16 -17.52 -17.02
C TYR A 297 -8.28 -18.38 -17.65
N LYS A 298 -8.64 -19.49 -17.00
CA LYS A 298 -9.76 -20.35 -17.42
C LYS A 298 -11.09 -19.60 -17.51
N GLN A 299 -11.40 -18.75 -16.52
CA GLN A 299 -12.60 -17.90 -16.55
C GLN A 299 -12.55 -16.90 -17.70
N MET A 300 -11.42 -16.22 -17.88
CA MET A 300 -11.23 -15.27 -18.99
C MET A 300 -11.43 -15.96 -20.35
N MET A 301 -10.88 -17.15 -20.55
CA MET A 301 -11.02 -17.90 -21.80
C MET A 301 -12.47 -18.34 -22.05
N LEU A 302 -13.19 -18.74 -21.00
CA LEU A 302 -14.61 -19.09 -21.10
C LEU A 302 -15.47 -17.86 -21.45
N ASP A 303 -15.18 -16.71 -20.82
CA ASP A 303 -15.87 -15.45 -21.08
C ASP A 303 -15.66 -15.01 -22.54
N VAL A 304 -14.43 -15.10 -23.06
CA VAL A 304 -14.12 -14.79 -24.47
C VAL A 304 -14.85 -15.76 -25.41
N ALA A 305 -14.82 -17.06 -25.14
CA ALA A 305 -15.43 -18.07 -25.99
C ALA A 305 -16.96 -17.92 -26.08
N THR A 306 -17.62 -17.58 -24.97
CA THR A 306 -19.07 -17.34 -24.91
C THR A 306 -19.46 -16.01 -25.55
N ALA A 307 -18.64 -14.97 -25.40
CA ALA A 307 -18.80 -13.71 -26.12
C ALA A 307 -18.68 -13.88 -27.65
N MET A 308 -17.71 -14.68 -28.11
CA MET A 308 -17.53 -14.99 -29.55
C MET A 308 -18.72 -15.75 -30.15
N LYS A 309 -19.46 -16.52 -29.33
CA LYS A 309 -20.70 -17.20 -29.74
C LYS A 309 -21.92 -16.26 -29.76
N GLY A 310 -21.76 -15.00 -29.36
CA GLY A 310 -22.84 -14.02 -29.30
C GLY A 310 -23.75 -14.16 -28.07
N GLU A 311 -23.35 -14.93 -27.06
CA GLU A 311 -24.16 -15.15 -25.85
C GLU A 311 -24.23 -13.90 -24.97
N HIS A 312 -23.20 -13.04 -25.00
CA HIS A 312 -23.18 -11.73 -24.34
C HIS A 312 -22.18 -10.78 -25.01
N GLN A 313 -22.31 -9.48 -24.74
CA GLN A 313 -21.32 -8.48 -25.18
C GLN A 313 -20.20 -8.34 -24.14
N MET A 314 -18.95 -8.47 -24.58
CA MET A 314 -17.77 -8.29 -23.74
C MET A 314 -17.17 -6.89 -23.95
N TYR A 315 -17.11 -6.11 -22.89
CA TYR A 315 -16.45 -4.80 -22.89
C TYR A 315 -15.10 -4.89 -22.19
N THR A 316 -14.02 -4.54 -22.90
CA THR A 316 -12.70 -4.40 -22.28
C THR A 316 -12.49 -2.96 -21.86
N ASN A 317 -12.59 -2.68 -20.56
CA ASN A 317 -12.21 -1.37 -20.04
C ASN A 317 -10.67 -1.30 -19.98
N LYS A 318 -10.06 -0.67 -20.98
CA LYS A 318 -8.59 -0.51 -21.08
C LYS A 318 -8.00 0.47 -20.05
N ILE A 319 -8.84 1.23 -19.35
CA ILE A 319 -8.42 2.35 -18.50
C ILE A 319 -8.34 1.89 -17.02
N VAL A 320 -9.21 0.97 -16.60
CA VAL A 320 -9.21 0.41 -15.23
C VAL A 320 -8.35 -0.85 -15.17
N HIS A 321 -7.13 -0.73 -14.65
CA HIS A 321 -6.34 -1.89 -14.25
C HIS A 321 -6.95 -2.53 -12.98
N LYS A 322 -8.05 -3.27 -13.12
CA LYS A 322 -8.72 -3.99 -12.02
C LYS A 322 -7.80 -4.97 -11.27
N GLN A 323 -6.61 -5.25 -11.82
CA GLN A 323 -5.60 -6.13 -11.25
C GLN A 323 -4.66 -5.40 -10.27
N CYS A 324 -4.61 -4.07 -10.28
CA CYS A 324 -3.84 -3.29 -9.32
C CYS A 324 -4.76 -2.86 -8.16
N GLY A 325 -4.43 -3.30 -6.95
CA GLY A 325 -5.08 -2.86 -5.72
C GLY A 325 -4.62 -3.70 -4.55
N TYR A 326 -4.88 -3.21 -3.33
CA TYR A 326 -4.55 -3.98 -2.14
C TYR A 326 -5.55 -5.14 -1.99
N PRO A 327 -5.15 -6.36 -1.59
CA PRO A 327 -6.11 -7.45 -1.51
C PRO A 327 -7.17 -7.19 -0.43
N GLN A 328 -8.47 -7.31 -0.79
CA GLN A 328 -9.58 -7.07 0.14
C GLN A 328 -9.44 -7.85 1.45
N HIS A 329 -9.01 -9.11 1.38
CA HIS A 329 -8.84 -9.98 2.55
C HIS A 329 -7.74 -9.51 3.52
N LEU A 330 -6.87 -8.59 3.10
CA LEU A 330 -5.82 -7.99 3.91
C LEU A 330 -6.16 -6.58 4.43
N LEU A 331 -7.35 -6.04 4.14
CA LEU A 331 -7.74 -4.68 4.53
C LEU A 331 -7.48 -4.40 6.03
N LEU A 332 -7.69 -5.40 6.89
CA LEU A 332 -7.39 -5.31 8.31
C LEU A 332 -6.07 -6.01 8.66
N PRO A 333 -5.27 -5.44 9.58
CA PRO A 333 -4.16 -6.15 10.17
C PRO A 333 -4.68 -7.36 10.96
N LYS A 334 -3.86 -8.42 11.10
CA LYS A 334 -4.26 -9.65 11.78
C LYS A 334 -4.83 -9.42 13.19
N GLY A 335 -4.25 -8.52 13.98
CA GLY A 335 -4.65 -8.33 15.38
C GLY A 335 -4.22 -9.48 16.30
N LYS A 336 -4.86 -9.60 17.47
CA LYS A 336 -4.55 -10.62 18.49
C LYS A 336 -5.81 -11.34 18.98
N PRO A 337 -5.73 -12.58 19.50
CA PRO A 337 -6.88 -13.30 20.06
C PRO A 337 -7.59 -12.56 21.21
N GLN A 338 -6.82 -11.86 22.06
CA GLN A 338 -7.35 -11.01 23.13
C GLN A 338 -7.87 -9.65 22.64
N GLY A 339 -7.77 -9.36 21.33
CA GLY A 339 -8.00 -8.04 20.77
C GLY A 339 -6.73 -7.19 20.76
N MET A 340 -6.54 -6.43 19.69
CA MET A 340 -5.50 -5.41 19.56
C MET A 340 -6.17 -4.07 19.27
N VAL A 341 -5.83 -3.05 20.05
CA VAL A 341 -6.46 -1.71 19.94
C VAL A 341 -5.74 -0.88 18.88
N PHE A 342 -6.53 -0.33 17.97
CA PHE A 342 -6.10 0.61 16.94
C PHE A 342 -6.87 1.92 17.08
N LYS A 343 -6.29 2.99 16.53
CA LYS A 343 -6.97 4.26 16.30
C LYS A 343 -7.50 4.28 14.87
N LEU A 344 -8.81 4.43 14.72
CA LEU A 344 -9.44 4.69 13.44
C LEU A 344 -9.70 6.20 13.33
N TYR A 345 -9.14 6.82 12.30
CA TYR A 345 -9.33 8.24 12.02
C TYR A 345 -10.22 8.42 10.81
N VAL A 346 -11.17 9.35 10.91
CA VAL A 346 -11.99 9.83 9.81
C VAL A 346 -11.69 11.31 9.61
N VAL A 347 -11.32 11.66 8.37
CA VAL A 347 -11.05 13.04 7.96
C VAL A 347 -12.03 13.38 6.85
N VAL A 348 -12.84 14.42 7.06
CA VAL A 348 -13.72 14.98 6.03
C VAL A 348 -13.10 16.26 5.51
N SER A 349 -12.65 16.24 4.26
CA SER A 349 -12.01 17.38 3.59
C SER A 349 -12.83 17.89 2.42
N GLU A 350 -12.59 19.13 2.02
CA GLU A 350 -13.23 19.73 0.85
C GLU A 350 -12.95 18.91 -0.42
N TYR A 351 -13.98 18.81 -1.28
CA TYR A 351 -13.87 18.19 -2.59
C TYR A 351 -13.47 19.24 -3.64
N ASN A 352 -12.23 19.14 -4.13
CA ASN A 352 -11.70 19.99 -5.19
C ASN A 352 -11.34 19.10 -6.40
N PRO A 353 -12.18 19.07 -7.46
CA PRO A 353 -11.94 18.22 -8.63
C PRO A 353 -10.71 18.66 -9.41
N VAL A 354 -9.94 17.69 -9.92
CA VAL A 354 -8.70 17.94 -10.68
C VAL A 354 -8.99 18.29 -12.14
N GLN A 355 -10.12 17.82 -12.70
CA GLN A 355 -10.67 18.17 -14.03
C GLN A 355 -12.20 17.97 -14.03
N GLU A 356 -12.93 18.77 -14.83
CA GLU A 356 -14.33 18.51 -15.19
C GLU A 356 -14.38 17.38 -16.22
N SER A 357 -14.29 16.12 -15.80
CA SER A 357 -14.46 14.98 -16.70
C SER A 357 -15.75 14.22 -16.40
N SER A 358 -16.42 13.84 -17.49
CA SER A 358 -17.76 13.32 -17.54
C SER A 358 -17.91 11.95 -16.85
N THR A 359 -18.83 11.93 -15.89
CA THR A 359 -19.76 10.84 -15.53
C THR A 359 -19.25 9.50 -14.99
N HIS A 360 -18.00 9.06 -15.16
CA HIS A 360 -17.52 7.79 -14.57
C HIS A 360 -16.09 7.79 -14.00
N GLU A 361 -15.44 8.95 -13.93
CA GLU A 361 -14.01 9.08 -13.58
C GLU A 361 -13.75 9.51 -12.12
N SER A 362 -14.80 9.60 -11.30
CA SER A 362 -14.73 10.13 -9.92
C SER A 362 -14.43 9.09 -8.84
N GLU A 363 -14.20 7.83 -9.21
CA GLU A 363 -13.83 6.79 -8.25
C GLU A 363 -12.34 6.91 -7.90
N TYR A 364 -12.04 7.01 -6.61
CA TYR A 364 -10.67 6.90 -6.14
C TYR A 364 -10.21 5.46 -6.35
N TYR A 365 -9.14 5.28 -7.12
CA TYR A 365 -8.43 4.01 -7.26
C TYR A 365 -7.17 4.07 -6.39
N GLY A 366 -7.36 3.89 -5.08
CA GLY A 366 -6.41 4.04 -3.96
C GLY A 366 -4.93 4.21 -4.31
N TYR A 367 -4.18 3.11 -4.23
CA TYR A 367 -2.72 3.09 -4.45
C TYR A 367 -2.28 3.03 -5.92
N CYS A 368 -3.22 2.76 -6.83
CA CYS A 368 -2.91 2.46 -8.22
C CYS A 368 -3.16 3.63 -9.18
N GLY A 369 -3.95 4.61 -8.75
CA GLY A 369 -4.42 5.67 -9.63
C GLY A 369 -5.18 5.11 -10.83
N HIS A 370 -5.24 5.89 -11.90
CA HIS A 370 -5.94 5.52 -13.13
C HIS A 370 -5.03 5.73 -14.34
N ALA A 371 -5.05 4.80 -15.30
CA ALA A 371 -4.19 4.91 -16.47
C ALA A 371 -4.64 6.07 -17.36
N GLY A 372 -3.71 6.94 -17.75
CA GLY A 372 -4.01 8.07 -18.64
C GLY A 372 -4.76 9.23 -18.01
N VAL A 373 -5.09 9.18 -16.71
CA VAL A 373 -5.76 10.26 -15.98
C VAL A 373 -4.91 10.69 -14.78
N LYS A 374 -4.93 11.99 -14.46
CA LYS A 374 -4.24 12.52 -13.29
C LYS A 374 -4.86 11.97 -12.00
N TYR A 375 -4.07 11.77 -10.95
CA TYR A 375 -4.57 11.31 -9.66
C TYR A 375 -5.73 12.21 -9.18
N PRO A 376 -6.91 11.67 -8.82
CA PRO A 376 -8.15 12.44 -8.62
C PRO A 376 -8.24 13.17 -7.26
N ASP A 377 -7.09 13.37 -6.61
CA ASP A 377 -6.96 14.07 -5.33
C ASP A 377 -5.96 15.22 -5.47
N THR A 378 -6.36 16.41 -5.06
CA THR A 378 -5.46 17.58 -5.01
C THR A 378 -4.58 17.58 -3.76
N LYS A 379 -4.95 16.82 -2.72
CA LYS A 379 -4.15 16.69 -1.49
C LYS A 379 -3.03 15.65 -1.71
N PRO A 380 -1.88 15.80 -1.03
CA PRO A 380 -0.81 14.82 -1.14
C PRO A 380 -1.26 13.45 -0.63
N MET A 381 -0.72 12.38 -1.21
CA MET A 381 -0.92 11.02 -0.70
C MET A 381 -0.51 10.94 0.78
N GLY A 382 -1.39 10.41 1.62
CA GLY A 382 -1.23 10.36 3.08
C GLY A 382 -1.77 11.57 3.83
N TYR A 383 -2.32 12.60 3.16
CA TYR A 383 -2.96 13.74 3.83
C TYR A 383 -4.07 13.28 4.80
N PRO A 384 -4.15 13.82 6.04
CA PRO A 384 -3.32 14.88 6.63
C PRO A 384 -2.13 14.37 7.46
N PHE A 385 -1.85 13.07 7.46
CA PHE A 385 -0.84 12.42 8.31
C PHE A 385 0.57 12.40 7.70
N ASP A 386 0.73 12.85 6.46
CA ASP A 386 2.01 12.86 5.75
C ASP A 386 3.01 13.86 6.32
N ARG A 387 2.56 14.89 7.07
CA ARG A 387 3.42 15.91 7.70
C ARG A 387 3.44 15.82 9.22
N ARG A 388 4.48 16.36 9.84
CA ARG A 388 4.63 16.41 11.31
C ARG A 388 3.44 17.07 12.00
N ILE A 389 3.07 16.52 13.15
CA ILE A 389 1.99 17.00 14.01
C ILE A 389 2.62 17.47 15.31
N VAL A 390 2.75 18.79 15.45
CA VAL A 390 3.42 19.41 16.62
C VAL A 390 2.43 19.71 17.74
N ASP A 391 1.19 20.03 17.38
CA ASP A 391 0.12 20.43 18.30
C ASP A 391 -1.15 19.63 17.95
N GLU A 392 -1.56 18.74 18.85
CA GLU A 392 -2.73 17.88 18.67
C GLU A 392 -4.02 18.71 18.63
N ASP A 393 -4.12 19.80 19.41
CA ASP A 393 -5.32 20.63 19.50
C ASP A 393 -5.52 21.48 18.23
N GLN A 394 -4.42 21.85 17.56
CA GLN A 394 -4.47 22.48 16.25
C GLN A 394 -4.76 21.48 15.13
N PHE A 395 -4.27 20.24 15.27
CA PHE A 395 -4.44 19.21 14.27
C PHE A 395 -5.88 18.67 14.23
N PHE A 396 -6.47 18.38 15.40
CA PHE A 396 -7.84 17.87 15.49
C PHE A 396 -8.87 18.99 15.36
N THR A 397 -9.18 19.35 14.11
CA THR A 397 -10.31 20.20 13.77
C THR A 397 -11.64 19.42 13.86
N LYS A 398 -12.77 20.14 13.85
CA LYS A 398 -14.12 19.53 13.93
C LYS A 398 -14.41 18.50 12.84
N ASN A 399 -13.72 18.56 11.71
CA ASN A 399 -13.85 17.64 10.58
C ASN A 399 -12.89 16.44 10.63
N ILE A 400 -12.11 16.29 11.71
CA ILE A 400 -11.20 15.17 11.95
C ILE A 400 -11.59 14.50 13.26
N HIS A 401 -11.95 13.23 13.21
CA HIS A 401 -12.39 12.48 14.39
C HIS A 401 -11.69 11.13 14.49
N GLY A 402 -11.27 10.75 15.71
CA GLY A 402 -10.55 9.51 15.97
C GLY A 402 -11.22 8.67 17.06
N ILE A 403 -11.51 7.41 16.76
CA ILE A 403 -12.08 6.44 17.71
C ILE A 403 -11.12 5.29 17.98
N ASP A 404 -11.29 4.61 19.11
CA ASP A 404 -10.65 3.32 19.35
C ASP A 404 -11.46 2.20 18.70
N VAL A 405 -10.80 1.32 17.96
CA VAL A 405 -11.36 0.07 17.45
C VAL A 405 -10.49 -1.11 17.89
N VAL A 406 -11.12 -2.25 18.12
CA VAL A 406 -10.44 -3.47 18.55
C VAL A 406 -10.47 -4.50 17.43
N VAL A 407 -9.30 -4.94 16.97
CA VAL A 407 -9.20 -6.03 15.99
C VAL A 407 -8.88 -7.33 16.72
N LYS A 408 -9.82 -8.28 16.69
CA LYS A 408 -9.73 -9.58 17.33
C LYS A 408 -9.49 -10.67 16.29
N HIS A 409 -8.40 -11.42 16.46
CA HIS A 409 -8.11 -12.57 15.63
C HIS A 409 -8.76 -13.83 16.20
N VAL A 410 -9.78 -14.37 15.55
CA VAL A 410 -10.44 -15.60 16.00
C VAL A 410 -9.87 -16.80 15.26
N ARG A 411 -9.79 -17.93 15.97
CA ARG A 411 -9.53 -19.23 15.35
C ARG A 411 -10.82 -19.69 14.67
N HIS A 412 -11.11 -19.17 13.48
CA HIS A 412 -12.16 -19.77 12.65
C HIS A 412 -11.56 -21.01 11.99
N VAL A 413 -11.97 -22.19 12.48
CA VAL A 413 -11.81 -23.46 11.77
C VAL A 413 -13.21 -24.05 11.68
N ALA A 414 -13.97 -23.61 10.67
CA ALA A 414 -15.20 -24.28 10.31
C ALA A 414 -15.22 -24.41 8.79
N LEU A 415 -14.70 -25.54 8.32
CA LEU A 415 -15.26 -26.17 7.13
C LEU A 415 -16.67 -26.60 7.54
N GLN A 416 -17.69 -25.80 7.23
CA GLN A 416 -18.99 -26.40 6.94
C GLN A 416 -18.89 -26.92 5.51
N SER A 417 -18.38 -28.13 5.38
CA SER A 417 -18.77 -28.99 4.27
C SER A 417 -20.29 -29.14 4.39
N ALA A 418 -21.03 -28.40 3.56
CA ALA A 418 -22.40 -28.77 3.27
C ALA A 418 -22.33 -30.14 2.59
N ALA A 419 -22.89 -31.13 3.28
CA ALA A 419 -23.20 -32.44 2.72
C ALA A 419 -24.30 -32.32 1.67
#